data_AF-A0A8H6EF00-F1
#
_entry.id   AF-A0A8H6EF00-F1
#
_cell.length_a   1.000
_cell.length_b   1.000
_cell.length_c   1.000
_cell.angle_alpha   90.00
_cell.angle_beta   90.00
_cell.angle_gamma   90.00
#
_symmetry.space_group_name_H-M   'P 1'
#
loop_
_entity.id
_entity.type
_entity.pdbx_description
1 polymer ?
#
loop_
_entity_poly.entity_id
_entity_poly.type
_entity_poly.pdbx_seq_one_letter_code
_entity_poly.pdbx_strand_id
1 'polypeptide(L)'
;MFNSTLHTFAVLLLLLPTVLAASKAYVELVNGTPYDWHLISNETHHMRWFPNTTIPSGTSAESCISWILYLRDAKAEATYRIDNPSSPESFTVRARRNPTKIEVVYHENLSSLNNPKNSIIDLVYSKNHPHPFILAGNGISTPYVSSNPPIPWMQSTISTLSSRPLRQISMPMAHNAGANIVSDSLKGPGTLHNTQTQFNSVFMQLIFGARWLDIRPVFYEGKWMTYHSTFASGKMWGATGQSIESVIEDVNRFTKAHPGELIVLDISHDASNAWKWRKWRKFDAIDWMKLFELLSGIRNAWQEPRRLGWDLSLLPFDTFVTKGGNSTVLVRIPCDAQIPVSMLPGRGKRDTNTTLAASSAGCDSVSFDDYLAPLNTTGSLESQELSSSPIDKRKISKIPGGILPDPLSRRTDYKMTFTPLPATRLPVTGHNSATDSPSHLASSQLHLLSLHKSSPAITPQTPHKCINHPGFSFNRLRSRLMSVIGGVLYLGTRYWRSGACLGILEDLYREEGNQESRI
;
A
#
# COMPACT_ATOMS: atom_id res chain seq x y z
N MET A 1 12.92 22.39 62.30
CA MET A 1 11.63 21.90 61.78
C MET A 1 11.59 21.94 60.24
N PHE A 2 12.54 21.28 59.55
CA PHE A 2 12.60 21.28 58.07
C PHE A 2 12.64 19.88 57.44
N ASN A 3 12.48 18.80 58.24
CA ASN A 3 12.63 17.42 57.76
C ASN A 3 11.32 16.67 57.45
N SER A 4 10.16 17.09 57.96
CA SER A 4 8.92 16.31 57.79
C SER A 4 8.16 16.61 56.49
N THR A 5 8.27 17.83 55.95
CA THR A 5 7.62 18.25 54.70
C THR A 5 8.27 17.66 53.45
N LEU A 6 9.59 17.38 53.49
CA LEU A 6 10.29 16.71 52.38
C LEU A 6 9.87 15.23 52.25
N HIS A 7 9.62 14.55 53.38
CA HIS A 7 9.22 13.14 53.40
C HIS A 7 7.77 12.95 52.94
N THR A 8 6.87 13.89 53.25
CA THR A 8 5.47 13.82 52.79
C THR A 8 5.33 14.08 51.29
N PHE A 9 6.15 14.97 50.70
CA PHE A 9 6.17 15.16 49.25
C PHE A 9 6.77 13.96 48.50
N ALA A 10 7.79 13.30 49.05
CA ALA A 10 8.38 12.10 48.46
C ALA A 10 7.42 10.90 48.47
N VAL A 11 6.64 10.71 49.54
CA VAL A 11 5.63 9.64 49.64
C VAL A 11 4.43 9.91 48.71
N LEU A 12 4.02 11.16 48.53
CA LEU A 12 2.93 11.50 47.59
C LEU A 12 3.32 11.29 46.11
N LEU A 13 4.60 11.49 45.76
CA LEU A 13 5.12 11.20 44.43
C LEU A 13 5.28 9.69 44.16
N LEU A 14 5.51 8.88 45.20
CA LEU A 14 5.50 7.41 45.12
C LEU A 14 4.09 6.80 45.03
N LEU A 15 3.05 7.57 45.38
CA LEU A 15 1.63 7.17 45.31
C LEU A 15 0.87 7.74 44.11
N LEU A 16 1.54 8.51 43.24
CA LEU A 16 0.97 8.79 41.92
C LEU A 16 0.81 7.45 41.20
N PRO A 17 -0.40 7.07 40.74
CA PRO A 17 -0.54 5.92 39.88
C PRO A 17 0.38 6.18 38.69
N THR A 18 1.47 5.41 38.62
CA THR A 18 2.30 5.37 37.43
C THR A 18 1.34 5.09 36.30
N VAL A 19 1.19 6.07 35.39
CA VAL A 19 0.46 5.82 34.16
C VAL A 19 1.29 4.75 33.47
N LEU A 20 0.89 3.50 33.66
CA LEU A 20 1.39 2.37 32.91
C LEU A 20 1.07 2.73 31.47
N ALA A 21 2.06 3.31 30.78
CA ALA A 21 1.88 3.57 29.38
C ALA A 21 1.54 2.21 28.74
N ALA A 22 0.71 2.26 27.71
CA ALA A 22 0.27 1.06 27.02
C ALA A 22 0.81 1.11 25.61
N SER A 23 1.44 0.02 25.17
CA SER A 23 1.56 -0.18 23.73
C SER A 23 0.17 -0.57 23.21
N LYS A 24 -0.16 -0.16 21.99
CA LYS A 24 -1.42 -0.53 21.33
C LYS A 24 -1.13 -1.18 19.98
N ALA A 25 -1.97 -2.12 19.60
CA ALA A 25 -2.04 -2.65 18.25
C ALA A 25 -3.49 -2.92 17.89
N TYR A 26 -3.74 -2.99 16.60
CA TYR A 26 -5.05 -3.26 16.04
C TYR A 26 -4.98 -4.57 15.28
N VAL A 27 -5.93 -5.45 15.55
CA VAL A 27 -6.16 -6.66 14.76
C VAL A 27 -7.41 -6.42 13.94
N GLU A 28 -7.27 -6.54 12.63
CA GLU A 28 -8.40 -6.49 11.70
C GLU A 28 -8.70 -7.91 11.23
N LEU A 29 -9.93 -8.37 11.42
CA LEU A 29 -10.41 -9.65 10.93
C LEU A 29 -11.30 -9.40 9.72
N VAL A 30 -10.88 -9.87 8.55
CA VAL A 30 -11.61 -9.69 7.28
C VAL A 30 -12.22 -11.03 6.87
N ASN A 31 -13.54 -11.14 7.07
CA ASN A 31 -14.32 -12.33 6.72
C ASN A 31 -14.83 -12.25 5.28
N GLY A 32 -14.01 -12.73 4.35
CA GLY A 32 -14.38 -12.92 2.94
C GLY A 32 -15.03 -14.28 2.65
N THR A 33 -15.51 -14.99 3.68
CA THR A 33 -16.16 -16.30 3.55
C THR A 33 -17.69 -16.15 3.55
N PRO A 34 -18.45 -17.15 3.06
CA PRO A 34 -19.91 -17.15 3.17
C PRO A 34 -20.42 -17.53 4.57
N TYR A 35 -19.53 -17.73 5.55
CA TYR A 35 -19.87 -18.20 6.89
C TYR A 35 -19.62 -17.11 7.93
N ASP A 36 -20.44 -17.05 8.97
CA ASP A 36 -20.18 -16.19 10.12
C ASP A 36 -19.05 -16.78 10.98
N TRP A 37 -18.26 -15.91 11.61
CA TRP A 37 -17.24 -16.33 12.57
C TRP A 37 -17.70 -15.96 13.97
N HIS A 38 -17.81 -16.94 14.86
CA HIS A 38 -18.26 -16.73 16.23
C HIS A 38 -17.11 -16.91 17.21
N LEU A 39 -16.92 -15.92 18.09
CA LEU A 39 -15.99 -15.99 19.19
C LEU A 39 -16.47 -17.06 20.18
N ILE A 40 -15.65 -18.10 20.40
CA ILE A 40 -15.95 -19.21 21.30
C ILE A 40 -15.08 -19.21 22.56
N SER A 41 -13.94 -18.52 22.54
CA SER A 41 -13.07 -18.33 23.70
C SER A 41 -12.31 -17.02 23.59
N ASN A 42 -12.12 -16.34 24.73
CA ASN A 42 -11.29 -15.16 24.87
C ASN A 42 -10.56 -15.22 26.22
N GLU A 43 -9.24 -15.33 26.16
CA GLU A 43 -8.37 -15.39 27.34
C GLU A 43 -7.39 -14.22 27.32
N THR A 44 -7.28 -13.50 28.43
CA THR A 44 -6.35 -12.37 28.56
C THR A 44 -5.53 -12.50 29.83
N HIS A 45 -4.23 -12.25 29.74
CA HIS A 45 -3.30 -12.22 30.86
C HIS A 45 -2.39 -10.99 30.74
N HIS A 46 -2.42 -10.11 31.74
CA HIS A 46 -1.61 -8.88 31.78
C HIS A 46 -1.76 -7.96 30.53
N MET A 47 -2.90 -8.04 29.85
CA MET A 47 -3.28 -7.16 28.74
C MET A 47 -4.79 -6.97 28.68
N ARG A 48 -5.23 -5.97 27.91
CA ARG A 48 -6.66 -5.73 27.63
C ARG A 48 -6.93 -5.94 26.14
N TRP A 49 -7.92 -6.75 25.83
CA TRP A 49 -8.41 -6.96 24.48
C TRP A 49 -9.89 -7.35 24.52
N PHE A 50 -10.69 -6.68 23.69
CA PHE A 50 -12.12 -6.90 23.54
C PHE A 50 -12.40 -7.27 22.07
N PRO A 51 -12.25 -8.55 21.68
CA PRO A 51 -12.58 -9.02 20.35
C PRO A 51 -14.10 -8.95 20.10
N ASN A 52 -14.50 -8.78 18.84
CA ASN A 52 -15.89 -8.85 18.42
C ASN A 52 -16.44 -10.27 18.63
N THR A 53 -17.66 -10.38 19.13
CA THR A 53 -18.29 -11.69 19.40
C THR A 53 -18.68 -12.43 18.12
N THR A 54 -18.95 -11.70 17.04
CA THR A 54 -19.28 -12.26 15.74
C THR A 54 -18.70 -11.38 14.63
N ILE A 55 -18.11 -12.01 13.62
CA ILE A 55 -17.69 -11.37 12.37
C ILE A 55 -18.59 -11.92 11.27
N PRO A 56 -19.64 -11.18 10.87
CA PRO A 56 -20.55 -11.67 9.83
C PRO A 56 -19.86 -11.92 8.49
N SER A 57 -20.40 -12.86 7.72
CA SER A 57 -19.97 -13.13 6.35
C SER A 57 -19.94 -11.84 5.50
N GLY A 58 -18.83 -11.66 4.79
CA GLY A 58 -18.58 -10.53 3.88
C GLY A 58 -18.26 -9.21 4.58
N THR A 59 -17.87 -9.25 5.86
CA THR A 59 -17.58 -8.04 6.66
C THR A 59 -16.18 -8.08 7.24
N SER A 60 -15.73 -6.97 7.81
CA SER A 60 -14.54 -6.93 8.66
C SER A 60 -14.85 -6.33 10.02
N ALA A 61 -14.04 -6.69 11.01
CA ALA A 61 -14.02 -5.99 12.29
C ALA A 61 -12.61 -5.75 12.78
N GLU A 62 -12.39 -4.54 13.31
CA GLU A 62 -11.14 -4.16 13.97
C GLU A 62 -11.32 -4.22 15.49
N SER A 63 -10.32 -4.77 16.18
CA SER A 63 -10.25 -4.77 17.64
C SER A 63 -8.88 -4.31 18.14
N CYS A 64 -8.88 -3.68 19.32
CA CYS A 64 -7.72 -3.02 19.90
C CYS A 64 -7.10 -3.89 21.01
N ILE A 65 -5.81 -4.17 20.91
CA ILE A 65 -5.01 -4.83 21.94
C ILE A 65 -4.19 -3.77 22.65
N SER A 66 -4.28 -3.73 23.98
CA SER A 66 -3.54 -2.81 24.83
C SER A 66 -2.67 -3.60 25.82
N TRP A 67 -1.34 -3.50 25.66
CA TRP A 67 -0.38 -4.12 26.58
C TRP A 67 -0.15 -3.22 27.78
N ILE A 68 -0.12 -3.81 28.98
CA ILE A 68 0.42 -3.13 30.15
C ILE A 68 1.95 -3.14 30.00
N LEU A 69 2.59 -1.96 29.99
CA LEU A 69 4.05 -1.91 29.85
C LEU A 69 4.76 -2.63 31.00
N TYR A 70 5.95 -3.16 30.69
CA TYR A 70 6.87 -3.89 31.59
C TYR A 70 6.49 -5.33 31.97
N LEU A 71 5.26 -5.78 31.69
CA LEU A 71 4.86 -7.18 31.91
C LEU A 71 5.23 -8.04 30.70
N ARG A 72 6.34 -8.79 30.80
CA ARG A 72 6.90 -9.59 29.70
C ARG A 72 6.06 -10.83 29.35
N ASP A 73 5.27 -11.31 30.30
CA ASP A 73 4.39 -12.48 30.20
C ASP A 73 2.97 -12.14 29.72
N ALA A 74 2.75 -10.90 29.29
CA ALA A 74 1.46 -10.49 28.75
C ALA A 74 1.12 -11.29 27.49
N LYS A 75 -0.03 -11.98 27.52
CA LYS A 75 -0.60 -12.74 26.42
C LYS A 75 -2.13 -12.58 26.34
N ALA A 76 -2.70 -12.68 25.15
CA ALA A 76 -4.12 -12.93 25.00
C ALA A 76 -4.39 -13.76 23.75
N GLU A 77 -5.50 -14.49 23.79
CA GLU A 77 -5.93 -15.40 22.74
C GLU A 77 -7.44 -15.24 22.53
N ALA A 78 -7.86 -15.08 21.28
CA ALA A 78 -9.28 -15.06 20.89
C ALA A 78 -9.50 -16.13 19.83
N THR A 79 -10.38 -17.09 20.13
CA THR A 79 -10.66 -18.22 19.24
C THR A 79 -12.02 -18.05 18.58
N TYR A 80 -12.03 -18.14 17.26
CA TYR A 80 -13.23 -18.06 16.44
C TYR A 80 -13.53 -19.40 15.79
N ARG A 81 -14.78 -19.83 15.86
CA ARG A 81 -15.34 -20.92 15.06
C ARG A 81 -15.93 -20.34 13.79
N ILE A 82 -15.69 -21.01 12.67
CA ILE A 82 -16.30 -20.71 11.37
C ILE A 82 -17.52 -21.60 11.22
N ASP A 83 -18.69 -21.03 10.95
CA ASP A 83 -19.94 -21.77 10.80
C ASP A 83 -20.06 -22.42 9.41
N ASN A 84 -19.03 -23.17 9.02
CA ASN A 84 -19.04 -24.02 7.83
C ASN A 84 -19.80 -25.32 8.13
N PRO A 85 -20.97 -25.56 7.51
CA PRO A 85 -21.77 -26.76 7.80
C PRO A 85 -21.12 -28.05 7.30
N SER A 86 -20.12 -27.96 6.41
CA SER A 86 -19.48 -29.12 5.80
C SER A 86 -18.28 -29.63 6.60
N SER A 87 -17.71 -28.82 7.49
CA SER A 87 -16.50 -29.18 8.24
C SER A 87 -16.29 -28.26 9.45
N PRO A 88 -15.95 -28.80 10.64
CA PRO A 88 -15.55 -27.98 11.77
C PRO A 88 -14.22 -27.26 11.48
N GLU A 89 -14.25 -25.93 11.55
CA GLU A 89 -13.14 -25.05 11.23
C GLU A 89 -13.06 -23.94 12.27
N SER A 90 -11.85 -23.68 12.76
CA SER A 90 -11.61 -22.61 13.74
C SER A 90 -10.20 -22.07 13.63
N PHE A 91 -9.99 -20.88 14.19
CA PHE A 91 -8.68 -20.28 14.33
C PHE A 91 -8.57 -19.48 15.62
N THR A 92 -7.36 -19.36 16.14
CA THR A 92 -7.04 -18.53 17.31
C THR A 92 -6.11 -17.41 16.91
N VAL A 93 -6.50 -16.17 17.21
CA VAL A 93 -5.62 -15.01 17.13
C VAL A 93 -4.89 -14.90 18.47
N ARG A 94 -3.56 -14.89 18.44
CA ARG A 94 -2.67 -14.82 19.62
C ARG A 94 -1.87 -13.54 19.62
N ALA A 95 -1.89 -12.83 20.73
CA ALA A 95 -1.07 -11.65 20.96
C ALA A 95 -0.11 -11.91 22.11
N ARG A 96 1.19 -11.67 21.92
CA ARG A 96 2.25 -11.90 22.91
C ARG A 96 3.16 -10.69 23.03
N ARG A 97 3.70 -10.44 24.21
CA ARG A 97 4.62 -9.30 24.44
C ARG A 97 6.10 -9.66 24.24
N ASN A 98 6.52 -10.89 24.57
CA ASN A 98 7.93 -11.28 24.49
C ASN A 98 8.15 -12.64 23.78
N PRO A 99 8.61 -12.66 22.52
CA PRO A 99 8.74 -11.50 21.63
C PRO A 99 7.37 -10.86 21.33
N THR A 100 7.35 -9.59 20.93
CA THR A 100 6.08 -8.93 20.58
C THR A 100 5.59 -9.47 19.25
N LYS A 101 4.44 -10.13 19.27
CA LYS A 101 3.90 -10.85 18.11
C LYS A 101 2.39 -10.83 18.10
N ILE A 102 1.84 -10.89 16.90
CA ILE A 102 0.43 -11.17 16.64
C ILE A 102 0.40 -12.28 15.60
N GLU A 103 -0.19 -13.42 15.97
CA GLU A 103 -0.18 -14.63 15.16
C GLU A 103 -1.61 -15.18 15.02
N VAL A 104 -1.88 -15.90 13.94
CA VAL A 104 -3.12 -16.65 13.75
C VAL A 104 -2.80 -18.13 13.65
N VAL A 105 -3.49 -18.95 14.44
CA VAL A 105 -3.27 -20.39 14.51
C VAL A 105 -4.51 -21.08 13.98
N TYR A 106 -4.33 -21.93 12.98
CA TYR A 106 -5.41 -22.74 12.43
C TYR A 106 -5.68 -23.94 13.33
N HIS A 107 -6.95 -24.29 13.45
CA HIS A 107 -7.43 -25.41 14.23
C HIS A 107 -8.39 -26.28 13.42
N GLU A 108 -8.65 -27.48 13.94
CA GLU A 108 -9.55 -28.46 13.35
C GLU A 108 -9.20 -28.75 11.88
N ASN A 109 -10.15 -28.55 10.97
CA ASN A 109 -9.95 -28.79 9.55
C ASN A 109 -9.59 -27.54 8.75
N LEU A 110 -9.44 -26.38 9.38
CA LEU A 110 -9.14 -25.14 8.66
C LEU A 110 -7.78 -25.24 7.96
N SER A 111 -7.78 -24.97 6.66
CA SER A 111 -6.60 -24.83 5.82
C SER A 111 -6.89 -23.86 4.68
N SER A 112 -5.86 -23.24 4.14
CA SER A 112 -5.96 -22.35 2.98
C SER A 112 -4.85 -22.65 1.99
N LEU A 113 -4.89 -22.03 0.81
CA LEU A 113 -3.74 -22.00 -0.09
C LEU A 113 -2.50 -21.54 0.70
N ASN A 114 -1.41 -22.29 0.58
CA ASN A 114 -0.13 -22.08 1.26
C ASN A 114 -0.15 -22.18 2.81
N ASN A 115 -1.28 -22.51 3.44
CA ASN A 115 -1.39 -22.70 4.89
C ASN A 115 -2.10 -24.04 5.19
N PRO A 116 -1.37 -25.15 5.39
CA PRO A 116 -1.97 -26.42 5.78
C PRO A 116 -2.64 -26.34 7.17
N LYS A 117 -3.35 -27.42 7.56
CA LYS A 117 -3.92 -27.52 8.91
C LYS A 117 -2.86 -27.30 9.99
N ASN A 118 -3.25 -26.68 11.10
CA ASN A 118 -2.36 -26.31 12.22
C ASN A 118 -1.27 -25.27 11.87
N SER A 119 -1.42 -24.53 10.77
CA SER A 119 -0.51 -23.43 10.43
C SER A 119 -0.53 -22.35 11.50
N ILE A 120 0.63 -21.72 11.70
CA ILE A 120 0.80 -20.48 12.48
C ILE A 120 1.24 -19.40 11.51
N ILE A 121 0.40 -18.38 11.35
CA ILE A 121 0.62 -17.25 10.45
C ILE A 121 1.04 -16.05 11.30
N ASP A 122 2.28 -15.59 11.15
CA ASP A 122 2.75 -14.35 11.80
C ASP A 122 2.21 -13.15 11.02
N LEU A 123 1.40 -12.30 11.68
CA LEU A 123 0.87 -11.08 11.07
C LEU A 123 1.89 -9.93 11.09
N VAL A 124 3.13 -10.21 11.52
CA VAL A 124 4.28 -9.30 11.55
C VAL A 124 3.97 -8.04 12.35
N TYR A 125 4.27 -8.08 13.64
CA TYR A 125 4.01 -6.96 14.53
C TYR A 125 4.68 -5.67 14.03
N SER A 126 3.87 -4.65 13.79
CA SER A 126 4.29 -3.29 13.47
C SER A 126 3.60 -2.30 14.41
N LYS A 127 4.40 -1.45 15.06
CA LYS A 127 3.89 -0.44 15.97
C LYS A 127 3.00 0.55 15.22
N ASN A 128 1.82 0.85 15.75
CA ASN A 128 0.84 1.80 15.20
C ASN A 128 0.20 1.39 13.85
N HIS A 129 0.33 0.13 13.42
CA HIS A 129 -0.32 -0.35 12.19
C HIS A 129 -1.38 -1.40 12.51
N PRO A 130 -2.42 -1.55 11.67
CA PRO A 130 -3.33 -2.68 11.74
C PRO A 130 -2.64 -3.96 11.28
N HIS A 131 -3.06 -5.09 11.86
CA HIS A 131 -2.56 -6.43 11.56
C HIS A 131 -3.72 -7.24 10.98
N PRO A 132 -3.93 -7.19 9.66
CA PRO A 132 -5.06 -7.82 9.02
C PRO A 132 -4.85 -9.34 8.92
N PHE A 133 -5.82 -10.09 9.44
CA PHE A 133 -6.04 -11.48 9.07
C PHE A 133 -7.21 -11.57 8.10
N ILE A 134 -6.95 -12.11 6.92
CA ILE A 134 -7.95 -12.27 5.87
C ILE A 134 -8.17 -13.76 5.65
N LEU A 135 -9.43 -14.17 5.50
CA LEU A 135 -9.78 -15.50 5.00
C LEU A 135 -10.96 -15.34 4.04
N ALA A 136 -10.80 -15.84 2.81
CA ALA A 136 -11.76 -15.66 1.72
C ALA A 136 -11.98 -16.94 0.92
N GLY A 137 -13.16 -17.08 0.32
CA GLY A 137 -13.61 -18.29 -0.36
C GLY A 137 -14.53 -19.14 0.52
N ASN A 138 -14.95 -20.31 0.02
CA ASN A 138 -15.92 -21.17 0.72
C ASN A 138 -15.35 -22.49 1.26
N GLY A 139 -14.08 -22.80 0.97
CA GLY A 139 -13.41 -24.02 1.43
C GLY A 139 -13.95 -25.33 0.83
N ILE A 140 -14.99 -25.26 -0.02
CA ILE A 140 -15.69 -26.43 -0.59
C ILE A 140 -15.39 -26.55 -2.08
N SER A 141 -15.84 -25.59 -2.90
CA SER A 141 -15.62 -25.61 -4.35
C SER A 141 -14.22 -25.17 -4.73
N THR A 142 -13.61 -24.31 -3.90
CA THR A 142 -12.25 -23.83 -4.03
C THR A 142 -11.63 -23.73 -2.64
N PRO A 143 -10.32 -24.05 -2.47
CA PRO A 143 -9.63 -23.81 -1.21
C PRO A 143 -9.76 -22.35 -0.76
N TYR A 144 -9.74 -22.11 0.55
CA TYR A 144 -9.67 -20.75 1.06
C TYR A 144 -8.38 -20.06 0.61
N VAL A 145 -8.43 -18.74 0.47
CA VAL A 145 -7.27 -17.85 0.36
C VAL A 145 -7.14 -17.11 1.69
N SER A 146 -5.92 -16.98 2.22
CA SER A 146 -5.69 -16.30 3.49
C SER A 146 -4.45 -15.42 3.47
N SER A 147 -4.18 -14.72 4.57
CA SER A 147 -2.87 -14.15 4.88
C SER A 147 -1.78 -15.22 4.68
N ASN A 148 -0.58 -14.80 4.23
CA ASN A 148 0.46 -15.69 3.69
C ASN A 148 0.02 -16.46 2.41
N PRO A 149 -0.46 -15.77 1.35
CA PRO A 149 -0.84 -16.41 0.10
C PRO A 149 0.39 -17.03 -0.61
N PRO A 150 0.18 -18.00 -1.52
CA PRO A 150 1.26 -18.53 -2.33
C PRO A 150 1.86 -17.44 -3.23
N ILE A 151 3.19 -17.45 -3.42
CA ILE A 151 3.89 -16.51 -4.30
C ILE A 151 3.29 -16.46 -5.72
N PRO A 152 3.04 -17.60 -6.42
CA PRO A 152 2.31 -17.62 -7.70
C PRO A 152 0.79 -17.60 -7.45
N TRP A 153 0.30 -16.49 -6.90
CA TRP A 153 -1.10 -16.39 -6.47
C TRP A 153 -2.08 -16.47 -7.63
N MET A 154 -1.72 -15.98 -8.83
CA MET A 154 -2.62 -16.05 -10.00
C MET A 154 -2.81 -17.48 -10.45
N GLN A 155 -1.74 -18.28 -10.57
CA GLN A 155 -1.83 -19.70 -10.89
C GLN A 155 -2.55 -20.50 -9.79
N SER A 156 -2.28 -20.19 -8.53
CA SER A 156 -2.90 -20.89 -7.40
C SER A 156 -4.42 -20.62 -7.31
N THR A 157 -4.89 -19.52 -7.91
CA THR A 157 -6.31 -19.12 -7.93
C THR A 157 -6.91 -19.11 -9.35
N ILE A 158 -6.23 -19.73 -10.32
CA ILE A 158 -6.58 -19.63 -11.75
C ILE A 158 -7.99 -20.14 -12.07
N SER A 159 -8.50 -21.10 -11.31
CA SER A 159 -9.88 -21.60 -11.45
C SER A 159 -10.93 -20.53 -11.17
N THR A 160 -10.59 -19.52 -10.35
CA THR A 160 -11.46 -18.38 -10.03
C THR A 160 -11.26 -17.22 -10.99
N LEU A 161 -10.03 -17.04 -11.50
CA LEU A 161 -9.65 -15.89 -12.33
C LEU A 161 -9.89 -16.10 -13.83
N SER A 162 -9.66 -17.31 -14.36
CA SER A 162 -9.58 -17.62 -15.80
C SER A 162 -10.65 -16.96 -16.66
N SER A 163 -11.94 -17.13 -16.31
CA SER A 163 -13.06 -16.61 -17.10
C SER A 163 -13.41 -15.15 -16.81
N ARG A 164 -12.74 -14.50 -15.85
CA ARG A 164 -13.01 -13.10 -15.49
C ARG A 164 -12.30 -12.18 -16.49
N PRO A 165 -12.98 -11.13 -17.00
CA PRO A 165 -12.29 -10.07 -17.72
C PRO A 165 -11.16 -9.48 -16.87
N LEU A 166 -10.02 -9.15 -17.48
CA LEU A 166 -8.87 -8.58 -16.77
C LEU A 166 -9.24 -7.35 -15.91
N ARG A 167 -10.16 -6.50 -16.39
CA ARG A 167 -10.65 -5.32 -15.67
C ARG A 167 -11.41 -5.63 -14.36
N GLN A 168 -11.87 -6.86 -14.17
CA GLN A 168 -12.54 -7.29 -12.94
C GLN A 168 -11.57 -7.86 -11.89
N ILE A 169 -10.28 -7.94 -12.20
CA ILE A 169 -9.27 -8.51 -11.32
C ILE A 169 -8.54 -7.38 -10.60
N SER A 170 -8.63 -7.38 -9.27
CA SER A 170 -7.81 -6.51 -8.42
C SER A 170 -6.37 -7.02 -8.41
N MET A 171 -5.43 -6.19 -8.88
CA MET A 171 -4.00 -6.53 -8.90
C MET A 171 -3.21 -5.51 -8.07
N PRO A 172 -2.31 -5.97 -7.17
CA PRO A 172 -1.43 -5.05 -6.45
C PRO A 172 -0.46 -4.38 -7.42
N MET A 173 -0.34 -3.06 -7.29
CA MET A 173 0.56 -2.21 -8.06
C MET A 173 1.68 -1.67 -7.18
N ALA A 174 2.89 -1.57 -7.74
CA ALA A 174 3.97 -0.80 -7.14
C ALA A 174 4.22 0.48 -7.94
N HIS A 175 3.97 1.63 -7.30
CA HIS A 175 4.27 2.96 -7.84
C HIS A 175 5.78 3.24 -7.82
N ASN A 176 6.33 3.77 -8.91
CA ASN A 176 7.78 3.96 -9.06
C ASN A 176 8.57 2.70 -8.64
N ALA A 177 8.24 1.55 -9.19
CA ALA A 177 8.70 0.25 -8.72
C ALA A 177 10.24 0.12 -8.66
N GLY A 178 10.98 0.78 -9.57
CA GLY A 178 12.44 0.80 -9.54
C GLY A 178 13.08 1.86 -8.62
N ALA A 179 12.30 2.72 -7.97
CA ALA A 179 12.80 3.67 -6.97
C ALA A 179 12.97 3.01 -5.59
N ASN A 180 13.50 1.78 -5.59
CA ASN A 180 13.82 1.02 -4.39
C ASN A 180 15.23 1.29 -3.84
N ILE A 181 16.05 1.97 -4.64
CA ILE A 181 17.38 2.46 -4.30
C ILE A 181 17.46 3.93 -4.75
N VAL A 182 18.30 4.70 -4.10
CA VAL A 182 18.68 6.06 -4.52
C VAL A 182 20.17 6.00 -4.87
N SER A 183 20.49 5.96 -6.16
CA SER A 183 21.88 5.82 -6.64
C SER A 183 22.53 7.17 -6.94
N ASP A 184 21.97 7.97 -7.85
CA ASP A 184 22.56 9.23 -8.29
C ASP A 184 21.53 10.36 -8.22
N SER A 185 21.88 11.46 -7.57
CA SER A 185 21.09 12.70 -7.63
C SER A 185 21.07 13.25 -9.06
N LEU A 186 19.88 13.64 -9.54
CA LEU A 186 19.67 14.13 -10.91
C LEU A 186 20.01 15.63 -11.06
N LYS A 187 21.07 16.08 -10.38
CA LYS A 187 21.54 17.49 -10.30
C LYS A 187 20.65 18.43 -9.48
N GLY A 188 19.62 17.90 -8.81
CA GLY A 188 18.82 18.55 -7.77
C GLY A 188 18.74 17.66 -6.51
N PRO A 189 18.22 18.15 -5.38
CA PRO A 189 18.17 17.36 -4.15
C PRO A 189 17.29 16.13 -4.34
N GLY A 190 17.87 14.95 -4.12
CA GLY A 190 17.20 13.66 -4.09
C GLY A 190 17.75 12.87 -2.91
N THR A 191 16.86 12.43 -2.02
CA THR A 191 17.20 11.70 -0.79
C THR A 191 16.31 10.48 -0.68
N LEU A 192 16.68 9.54 0.19
CA LEU A 192 15.82 8.40 0.52
C LEU A 192 14.41 8.87 0.93
N HIS A 193 14.31 9.92 1.76
CA HIS A 193 13.05 10.38 2.31
C HIS A 193 12.03 10.89 1.26
N ASN A 194 12.49 11.54 0.19
CA ASN A 194 11.60 12.18 -0.78
C ASN A 194 11.58 11.49 -2.16
N THR A 195 12.47 10.53 -2.41
CA THR A 195 12.65 9.92 -3.72
C THR A 195 12.38 8.41 -3.70
N GLN A 196 12.75 7.72 -2.62
CA GLN A 196 12.55 6.29 -2.49
C GLN A 196 11.08 6.00 -2.16
N THR A 197 10.38 5.31 -3.05
CA THR A 197 8.97 4.93 -2.86
C THR A 197 8.81 3.48 -2.48
N GLN A 198 9.84 2.67 -2.73
CA GLN A 198 9.83 1.24 -2.46
C GLN A 198 11.04 0.89 -1.58
N PHE A 199 10.89 -0.08 -0.69
CA PHE A 199 12.03 -0.62 0.04
C PHE A 199 12.66 -1.82 -0.68
N ASN A 200 11.82 -2.59 -1.36
CA ASN A 200 12.16 -3.87 -1.97
C ASN A 200 12.51 -3.71 -3.45
N SER A 201 13.43 -4.53 -3.98
CA SER A 201 13.67 -4.59 -5.44
C SER A 201 12.43 -5.04 -6.20
N VAL A 202 12.42 -4.83 -7.52
CA VAL A 202 11.34 -5.32 -8.38
C VAL A 202 11.10 -6.82 -8.19
N PHE A 203 12.15 -7.63 -8.09
CA PHE A 203 12.00 -9.07 -7.80
C PHE A 203 11.24 -9.31 -6.50
N MET A 204 11.62 -8.65 -5.41
CA MET A 204 10.95 -8.83 -4.12
C MET A 204 9.53 -8.27 -4.10
N GLN A 205 9.23 -7.21 -4.84
CA GLN A 205 7.85 -6.72 -5.03
C GLN A 205 6.98 -7.77 -5.72
N LEU A 206 7.50 -8.47 -6.74
CA LEU A 206 6.81 -9.59 -7.38
C LEU A 206 6.62 -10.78 -6.41
N ILE A 207 7.63 -11.10 -5.59
CA ILE A 207 7.52 -12.11 -4.52
C ILE A 207 6.39 -11.76 -3.53
N PHE A 208 6.24 -10.48 -3.18
CA PHE A 208 5.17 -9.99 -2.30
C PHE A 208 3.82 -9.78 -2.99
N GLY A 209 3.69 -10.17 -4.26
CA GLY A 209 2.41 -10.26 -4.96
C GLY A 209 2.09 -9.13 -5.93
N ALA A 210 2.95 -8.11 -6.07
CA ALA A 210 2.77 -7.08 -7.10
C ALA A 210 2.76 -7.72 -8.50
N ARG A 211 1.84 -7.28 -9.35
CA ARG A 211 1.74 -7.73 -10.76
C ARG A 211 1.61 -6.57 -11.74
N TRP A 212 1.51 -5.35 -11.22
CA TRP A 212 1.56 -4.12 -12.01
C TRP A 212 2.70 -3.24 -11.50
N LEU A 213 3.68 -2.95 -12.35
CA LEU A 213 4.91 -2.27 -11.97
C LEU A 213 5.03 -0.96 -12.75
N ASP A 214 4.94 0.18 -12.06
CA ASP A 214 5.20 1.50 -12.65
C ASP A 214 6.72 1.69 -12.80
N ILE A 215 7.22 1.63 -14.04
CA ILE A 215 8.63 1.82 -14.37
C ILE A 215 8.80 3.15 -15.11
N ARG A 216 9.64 4.01 -14.56
CA ARG A 216 9.95 5.32 -15.14
C ARG A 216 11.40 5.30 -15.61
N PRO A 217 11.69 4.99 -16.88
CA PRO A 217 13.04 4.97 -17.42
C PRO A 217 13.66 6.37 -17.53
N VAL A 218 14.95 6.46 -17.20
CA VAL A 218 15.82 7.58 -17.50
C VAL A 218 17.07 7.10 -18.22
N PHE A 219 17.51 7.83 -19.24
CA PHE A 219 18.87 7.70 -19.76
C PHE A 219 19.75 8.79 -19.14
N TYR A 220 20.52 8.39 -18.13
CA TYR A 220 21.33 9.27 -17.29
C TYR A 220 22.82 8.93 -17.40
N GLU A 221 23.63 9.89 -17.85
CA GLU A 221 25.10 9.76 -17.94
C GLU A 221 25.57 8.46 -18.62
N GLY A 222 24.88 8.06 -19.69
CA GLY A 222 25.22 6.86 -20.48
C GLY A 222 24.61 5.56 -19.95
N LYS A 223 23.77 5.61 -18.91
CA LYS A 223 23.14 4.44 -18.28
C LYS A 223 21.63 4.50 -18.35
N TRP A 224 21.00 3.34 -18.50
CA TRP A 224 19.55 3.18 -18.41
C TRP A 224 19.15 2.81 -16.99
N MET A 225 18.48 3.74 -16.32
CA MET A 225 18.06 3.58 -14.94
C MET A 225 16.56 3.82 -14.83
N THR A 226 15.94 3.47 -13.71
CA THR A 226 14.68 4.08 -13.32
C THR A 226 14.93 5.42 -12.65
N TYR A 227 13.91 6.27 -12.54
CA TYR A 227 14.01 7.52 -11.78
C TYR A 227 12.71 7.90 -11.08
N HIS A 228 12.84 8.69 -10.03
CA HIS A 228 11.73 9.43 -9.45
C HIS A 228 12.21 10.87 -9.30
N SER A 229 11.60 11.79 -10.04
CA SER A 229 11.96 13.20 -9.96
C SER A 229 10.86 14.14 -10.44
N THR A 230 11.05 15.42 -10.15
CA THR A 230 10.28 16.52 -10.73
C THR A 230 11.24 17.58 -11.29
N PHE A 231 10.83 18.29 -12.34
CA PHE A 231 11.61 19.44 -12.83
C PHE A 231 11.20 20.70 -12.06
N ALA A 232 12.12 21.24 -11.26
CA ALA A 232 11.87 22.42 -10.43
C ALA A 232 13.09 23.34 -10.42
N SER A 233 12.85 24.65 -10.53
CA SER A 233 13.88 25.69 -10.50
C SER A 233 15.02 25.44 -11.51
N GLY A 234 14.66 25.01 -12.73
CA GLY A 234 15.61 24.73 -13.81
C GLY A 234 16.47 23.47 -13.63
N LYS A 235 16.18 22.64 -12.61
CA LYS A 235 16.91 21.42 -12.27
C LYS A 235 15.94 20.25 -12.13
N MET A 236 16.45 19.02 -12.26
CA MET A 236 15.67 17.82 -11.96
C MET A 236 15.92 17.43 -10.50
N TRP A 237 14.88 17.52 -9.68
CA TRP A 237 14.90 17.22 -8.24
C TRP A 237 14.48 15.79 -8.04
N GLY A 238 15.37 14.96 -7.51
CA GLY A 238 15.17 13.53 -7.35
C GLY A 238 16.43 12.75 -7.68
N ALA A 239 16.28 11.45 -7.88
CA ALA A 239 17.40 10.54 -8.09
C ALA A 239 17.07 9.39 -9.04
N THR A 240 18.13 8.76 -9.55
CA THR A 240 18.05 7.46 -10.22
C THR A 240 17.77 6.35 -9.20
N GLY A 241 17.13 5.28 -9.68
CA GLY A 241 16.87 4.04 -8.95
C GLY A 241 17.56 2.84 -9.60
N GLN A 242 16.91 1.67 -9.56
CA GLN A 242 17.42 0.42 -10.13
C GLN A 242 17.72 0.57 -11.64
N SER A 243 18.74 -0.13 -12.15
CA SER A 243 19.01 -0.13 -13.61
C SER A 243 17.90 -0.86 -14.37
N ILE A 244 17.62 -0.44 -15.61
CA ILE A 244 16.58 -1.08 -16.45
C ILE A 244 16.94 -2.54 -16.73
N GLU A 245 18.23 -2.83 -16.96
CA GLU A 245 18.74 -4.19 -17.13
C GLU A 245 18.45 -5.05 -15.89
N SER A 246 18.64 -4.51 -14.68
CA SER A 246 18.35 -5.23 -13.44
C SER A 246 16.85 -5.46 -13.25
N VAL A 247 15.99 -4.51 -13.66
CA VAL A 247 14.52 -4.71 -13.67
C VAL A 247 14.14 -5.86 -14.61
N ILE A 248 14.75 -5.94 -15.80
CA ILE A 248 14.52 -7.03 -16.76
C ILE A 248 14.98 -8.37 -16.17
N GLU A 249 16.15 -8.41 -15.55
CA GLU A 249 16.67 -9.60 -14.85
C GLU A 249 15.75 -10.05 -13.72
N ASP A 250 15.23 -9.12 -12.91
CA ASP A 250 14.30 -9.40 -11.83
C ASP A 250 12.98 -10.02 -12.34
N VAL A 251 12.40 -9.45 -13.40
CA VAL A 251 11.18 -9.98 -14.05
C VAL A 251 11.44 -11.36 -14.65
N ASN A 252 12.56 -11.55 -15.35
CA ASN A 252 12.95 -12.83 -15.94
C ASN A 252 13.21 -13.90 -14.87
N ARG A 253 13.84 -13.52 -13.76
CA ARG A 253 14.09 -14.40 -12.63
C ARG A 253 12.78 -14.85 -11.99
N PHE A 254 11.85 -13.92 -11.78
CA PHE A 254 10.54 -14.22 -11.21
C PHE A 254 9.74 -15.15 -12.13
N THR A 255 9.57 -14.80 -13.41
CA THR A 255 8.77 -15.60 -14.36
C THR A 255 9.35 -16.99 -14.61
N LYS A 256 10.67 -17.16 -14.49
CA LYS A 256 11.32 -18.48 -14.52
C LYS A 256 11.02 -19.30 -13.26
N ALA A 257 11.04 -18.69 -12.08
CA ALA A 257 10.80 -19.37 -10.81
C ALA A 257 9.31 -19.64 -10.55
N HIS A 258 8.44 -18.80 -11.08
CA HIS A 258 6.99 -18.79 -10.87
C HIS A 258 6.29 -18.60 -12.24
N PRO A 259 6.28 -19.65 -13.09
CA PRO A 259 5.63 -19.57 -14.40
C PRO A 259 4.12 -19.45 -14.27
N GLY A 260 3.49 -18.87 -15.29
CA GLY A 260 2.03 -18.75 -15.41
C GLY A 260 1.44 -17.46 -14.82
N GLU A 261 2.29 -16.50 -14.40
CA GLU A 261 1.83 -15.23 -13.83
C GLU A 261 1.74 -14.14 -14.91
N LEU A 262 0.78 -13.23 -14.77
CA LEU A 262 0.64 -12.04 -15.63
C LEU A 262 1.34 -10.86 -14.97
N ILE A 263 2.27 -10.22 -15.67
CA ILE A 263 2.96 -9.02 -15.18
C ILE A 263 2.71 -7.89 -16.17
N VAL A 264 2.31 -6.72 -15.67
CA VAL A 264 2.24 -5.49 -16.46
C VAL A 264 3.41 -4.60 -16.08
N LEU A 265 4.32 -4.41 -17.02
CA LEU A 265 5.38 -3.40 -16.96
C LEU A 265 4.83 -2.11 -17.56
N ASP A 266 4.47 -1.17 -16.70
CA ASP A 266 3.83 0.09 -17.07
C ASP A 266 4.86 1.20 -17.18
N ILE A 267 5.25 1.52 -18.41
CA ILE A 267 6.11 2.66 -18.69
C ILE A 267 5.24 3.92 -18.61
N SER A 268 5.37 4.68 -17.53
CA SER A 268 4.49 5.83 -17.28
C SER A 268 5.14 7.19 -17.57
N HIS A 269 6.46 7.28 -17.45
CA HIS A 269 7.25 8.51 -17.65
C HIS A 269 8.59 8.18 -18.27
N ASP A 270 9.21 9.18 -18.87
CA ASP A 270 10.54 9.08 -19.46
C ASP A 270 11.34 10.37 -19.30
N ALA A 271 12.66 10.24 -19.20
CA ALA A 271 13.57 11.37 -19.16
C ALA A 271 14.94 11.01 -19.75
N SER A 272 15.57 11.94 -20.46
CA SER A 272 16.93 11.77 -20.97
C SER A 272 17.76 13.01 -20.70
N ASN A 273 18.99 12.78 -20.26
CA ASN A 273 20.04 13.80 -20.26
C ASN A 273 21.28 13.36 -21.05
N ALA A 274 21.09 12.45 -22.02
CA ALA A 274 22.08 11.68 -22.78
C ALA A 274 23.48 12.30 -23.01
N TRP A 275 23.60 13.62 -23.03
CA TRP A 275 24.83 14.38 -23.19
C TRP A 275 24.96 15.39 -22.05
N LYS A 276 26.13 15.44 -21.38
CA LYS A 276 26.42 16.26 -20.17
C LYS A 276 25.97 17.74 -20.24
N TRP A 277 25.79 18.28 -21.44
CA TRP A 277 25.45 19.68 -21.72
C TRP A 277 24.00 19.91 -22.21
N ARG A 278 23.20 18.85 -22.42
CA ARG A 278 21.79 18.99 -22.83
C ARG A 278 20.88 19.16 -21.61
N LYS A 279 19.85 20.01 -21.78
CA LYS A 279 18.72 20.12 -20.86
C LYS A 279 17.97 18.79 -20.82
N TRP A 280 17.36 18.50 -19.69
CA TRP A 280 16.41 17.39 -19.53
C TRP A 280 15.34 17.45 -20.61
N ARG A 281 15.02 16.30 -21.19
CA ARG A 281 13.99 16.16 -22.22
C ARG A 281 13.28 14.82 -22.09
N LYS A 282 12.07 14.73 -22.65
CA LYS A 282 11.46 13.45 -22.98
C LYS A 282 12.30 12.67 -24.00
N PHE A 283 12.11 11.37 -24.06
CA PHE A 283 12.65 10.47 -25.06
C PHE A 283 12.23 10.91 -26.46
N ASP A 284 13.22 10.95 -27.33
CA ASP A 284 12.99 11.03 -28.76
C ASP A 284 12.82 9.61 -29.33
N ALA A 285 12.60 9.53 -30.64
CA ALA A 285 12.60 8.30 -31.42
C ALA A 285 13.69 7.31 -31.02
N ILE A 286 14.93 7.80 -30.92
CA ILE A 286 16.13 6.98 -30.77
C ILE A 286 16.18 6.42 -29.35
N ASP A 287 15.85 7.24 -28.35
CA ASP A 287 15.77 6.78 -26.97
C ASP A 287 14.69 5.70 -26.79
N TRP A 288 13.49 5.88 -27.37
CA TRP A 288 12.44 4.86 -27.34
C TRP A 288 12.88 3.55 -27.99
N MET A 289 13.53 3.62 -29.16
CA MET A 289 14.02 2.42 -29.86
C MET A 289 15.08 1.67 -29.05
N LYS A 290 16.00 2.38 -28.40
CA LYS A 290 17.00 1.78 -27.50
C LYS A 290 16.36 1.17 -26.26
N LEU A 291 15.37 1.84 -25.67
CA LEU A 291 14.62 1.27 -24.55
C LEU A 291 13.91 -0.02 -24.99
N PHE A 292 13.26 -0.04 -26.15
CA PHE A 292 12.61 -1.24 -26.66
C PHE A 292 13.58 -2.37 -26.97
N GLU A 293 14.77 -2.06 -27.46
CA GLU A 293 15.84 -3.04 -27.62
C GLU A 293 16.22 -3.68 -26.28
N LEU A 294 16.40 -2.87 -25.22
CA LEU A 294 16.64 -3.39 -23.87
C LEU A 294 15.48 -4.25 -23.37
N LEU A 295 14.25 -3.74 -23.44
CA LEU A 295 13.05 -4.44 -23.01
C LEU A 295 12.79 -5.73 -23.79
N SER A 296 13.35 -5.88 -24.99
CA SER A 296 13.31 -7.15 -25.75
C SER A 296 14.07 -8.29 -25.07
N GLY A 297 14.89 -7.99 -24.06
CA GLY A 297 15.48 -8.95 -23.14
C GLY A 297 14.49 -9.60 -22.16
N ILE A 298 13.26 -9.09 -22.05
CA ILE A 298 12.20 -9.71 -21.25
C ILE A 298 11.74 -11.00 -21.93
N ARG A 299 11.84 -12.10 -21.18
CA ARG A 299 11.32 -13.42 -21.58
C ARG A 299 9.82 -13.44 -21.36
N ASN A 300 9.13 -14.19 -22.22
CA ASN A 300 7.67 -14.30 -22.17
C ASN A 300 6.95 -12.94 -22.31
N ALA A 301 7.59 -11.97 -22.96
CA ALA A 301 6.95 -10.72 -23.31
C ALA A 301 5.83 -10.98 -24.32
N TRP A 302 4.72 -10.28 -24.15
CA TRP A 302 3.51 -10.49 -24.94
C TRP A 302 3.71 -10.10 -26.39
N GLN A 303 3.34 -11.02 -27.27
CA GLN A 303 3.17 -10.76 -28.69
C GLN A 303 1.69 -10.85 -28.99
N GLU A 304 1.11 -9.72 -29.38
CA GLU A 304 -0.32 -9.64 -29.57
C GLU A 304 -0.79 -10.52 -30.75
N PRO A 305 -1.72 -11.46 -30.52
CA PRO A 305 -2.38 -12.19 -31.59
C PRO A 305 -3.15 -11.26 -32.53
N ARG A 306 -3.20 -11.62 -33.82
CA ARG A 306 -4.02 -10.86 -34.78
C ARG A 306 -5.50 -10.91 -34.37
N ARG A 307 -6.21 -9.77 -34.55
CA ARG A 307 -7.67 -9.62 -34.41
C ARG A 307 -8.21 -9.60 -32.98
N LEU A 308 -7.41 -9.22 -31.99
CA LEU A 308 -7.96 -8.90 -30.67
C LEU A 308 -8.73 -7.58 -30.68
N GLY A 309 -9.67 -7.44 -29.75
CA GLY A 309 -10.35 -6.17 -29.49
C GLY A 309 -9.37 -5.09 -29.05
N TRP A 310 -9.77 -3.82 -29.20
CA TRP A 310 -8.89 -2.70 -28.86
C TRP A 310 -8.59 -2.64 -27.35
N ASP A 311 -9.64 -2.70 -26.52
CA ASP A 311 -9.52 -2.74 -25.06
C ASP A 311 -9.26 -4.19 -24.60
N LEU A 312 -8.00 -4.49 -24.31
CA LEU A 312 -7.57 -5.81 -23.82
C LEU A 312 -8.12 -6.11 -22.43
N SER A 313 -8.54 -5.10 -21.66
CA SER A 313 -9.06 -5.30 -20.30
C SER A 313 -10.42 -6.00 -20.26
N LEU A 314 -11.12 -6.02 -21.40
CA LEU A 314 -12.36 -6.76 -21.60
C LEU A 314 -12.15 -8.25 -21.83
N LEU A 315 -10.94 -8.67 -22.19
CA LEU A 315 -10.66 -10.05 -22.51
C LEU A 315 -10.59 -10.89 -21.23
N PRO A 316 -11.08 -12.14 -21.26
CA PRO A 316 -10.90 -13.09 -20.16
C PRO A 316 -9.43 -13.24 -19.77
N PHE A 317 -9.16 -13.42 -18.48
CA PHE A 317 -7.80 -13.52 -17.94
C PHE A 317 -7.00 -14.66 -18.54
N ASP A 318 -7.65 -15.77 -18.88
CA ASP A 318 -7.02 -16.92 -19.55
C ASP A 318 -6.53 -16.64 -20.98
N THR A 319 -6.89 -15.49 -21.55
CA THR A 319 -6.27 -14.98 -22.78
C THR A 319 -4.78 -14.67 -22.57
N PHE A 320 -4.40 -14.23 -21.38
CA PHE A 320 -3.03 -13.81 -21.06
C PHE A 320 -2.22 -14.91 -20.40
N VAL A 321 -2.83 -15.72 -19.53
CA VAL A 321 -2.13 -16.80 -18.80
C VAL A 321 -3.02 -18.02 -18.64
N THR A 322 -2.51 -19.20 -18.96
CA THR A 322 -3.24 -20.47 -18.81
C THR A 322 -2.76 -21.25 -17.60
N LYS A 323 -3.60 -22.17 -17.08
CA LYS A 323 -3.21 -23.06 -15.98
C LYS A 323 -1.99 -23.90 -16.37
N GLY A 324 -0.92 -23.82 -15.57
CA GLY A 324 0.35 -24.51 -15.83
C GLY A 324 1.11 -24.02 -17.06
N GLY A 325 0.68 -22.90 -17.66
CA GLY A 325 1.33 -22.28 -18.81
C GLY A 325 2.56 -21.46 -18.43
N ASN A 326 3.15 -20.82 -19.43
CA ASN A 326 4.19 -19.83 -19.21
C ASN A 326 3.59 -18.52 -18.66
N SER A 327 4.42 -17.73 -17.97
CA SER A 327 4.06 -16.36 -17.62
C SER A 327 3.87 -15.49 -18.86
N THR A 328 3.27 -14.32 -18.70
CA THR A 328 3.13 -13.31 -19.74
C THR A 328 3.49 -11.95 -19.19
N VAL A 329 4.33 -11.20 -19.90
CA VAL A 329 4.69 -9.82 -19.54
C VAL A 329 4.14 -8.84 -20.58
N LEU A 330 3.20 -8.00 -20.16
CA LEU A 330 2.68 -6.90 -20.96
C LEU A 330 3.58 -5.67 -20.77
N VAL A 331 3.99 -5.02 -21.86
CA VAL A 331 4.70 -3.74 -21.79
C VAL A 331 3.75 -2.64 -22.22
N ARG A 332 3.23 -1.88 -21.26
CA ARG A 332 2.35 -0.73 -21.48
C ARG A 332 3.19 0.53 -21.63
N ILE A 333 2.89 1.36 -22.62
CA ILE A 333 3.66 2.56 -22.99
C ILE A 333 2.76 3.81 -23.02
N PRO A 334 3.29 5.02 -22.76
CA PRO A 334 2.49 6.23 -22.81
C PRO A 334 2.09 6.56 -24.26
N CYS A 335 1.03 7.33 -24.43
CA CYS A 335 0.48 7.63 -25.78
C CYS A 335 1.44 8.40 -26.69
N ASP A 336 2.35 9.20 -26.11
CA ASP A 336 3.36 9.95 -26.83
C ASP A 336 4.63 9.13 -27.14
N ALA A 337 4.70 7.87 -26.73
CA ALA A 337 5.79 6.97 -27.08
C ALA A 337 5.85 6.75 -28.59
N GLN A 338 7.07 6.81 -29.13
CA GLN A 338 7.32 6.65 -30.57
C GLN A 338 7.55 5.18 -30.89
N ILE A 339 6.69 4.62 -31.75
CA ILE A 339 6.76 3.21 -32.17
C ILE A 339 6.97 3.07 -33.68
N PRO A 340 7.63 1.98 -34.14
CA PRO A 340 7.72 1.68 -35.57
C PRO A 340 6.34 1.53 -36.21
N VAL A 341 6.10 2.21 -37.35
CA VAL A 341 4.80 2.16 -38.05
C VAL A 341 4.38 0.75 -38.46
N SER A 342 5.32 -0.15 -38.71
CA SER A 342 5.04 -1.57 -39.01
C SER A 342 4.36 -2.31 -37.85
N MET A 343 4.37 -1.75 -36.64
CA MET A 343 3.83 -2.36 -35.42
C MET A 343 2.49 -1.74 -34.98
N LEU A 344 1.96 -0.73 -35.69
CA LEU A 344 0.65 -0.15 -35.38
C LEU A 344 -0.48 -1.13 -35.76
N PRO A 345 -1.39 -1.50 -34.84
CA PRO A 345 -2.55 -2.34 -35.17
C PRO A 345 -3.45 -1.66 -36.21
N GLY A 346 -3.74 -2.33 -37.33
CA GLY A 346 -4.85 -1.97 -38.24
C GLY A 346 -4.52 -1.09 -39.46
N ARG A 347 -3.26 -0.74 -39.77
CA ARG A 347 -2.90 -0.12 -41.06
C ARG A 347 -2.14 -1.11 -41.95
N GLY A 348 -2.81 -1.56 -43.02
CA GLY A 348 -2.19 -2.37 -44.06
C GLY A 348 -0.99 -1.67 -44.69
N LYS A 349 0.00 -2.46 -45.12
CA LYS A 349 1.23 -2.04 -45.81
C LYS A 349 0.95 -0.91 -46.81
N ARG A 350 1.38 0.31 -46.49
CA ARG A 350 1.78 1.31 -47.48
C ARG A 350 3.22 1.70 -47.21
N ASP A 351 4.02 1.45 -48.23
CA ASP A 351 5.34 1.98 -48.56
C ASP A 351 6.35 2.15 -47.41
N THR A 352 7.30 1.22 -47.44
CA THR A 352 8.50 1.15 -46.61
C THR A 352 9.42 2.34 -46.86
N ASN A 353 9.13 3.45 -46.18
CA ASN A 353 10.14 4.36 -45.65
C ASN A 353 9.84 4.48 -44.16
N THR A 354 10.77 4.03 -43.31
CA THR A 354 10.61 3.80 -41.87
C THR A 354 10.30 5.10 -41.13
N THR A 355 9.06 5.53 -41.20
CA THR A 355 8.57 6.69 -40.46
C THR A 355 8.11 6.18 -39.10
N LEU A 356 8.55 6.81 -38.01
CA LEU A 356 8.06 6.52 -36.67
C LEU A 356 6.75 7.28 -36.45
N ALA A 357 5.84 6.71 -35.65
CA ALA A 357 4.59 7.37 -35.28
C ALA A 357 4.42 7.37 -33.76
N ALA A 358 3.87 8.46 -33.23
CA ALA A 358 3.37 8.46 -31.86
C ALA A 358 2.20 7.46 -31.75
N SER A 359 2.12 6.79 -30.60
CA SER A 359 1.06 5.85 -30.27
C SER A 359 -0.28 6.57 -29.97
N SER A 360 -0.87 7.24 -30.97
CA SER A 360 -2.10 8.03 -30.81
C SER A 360 -3.40 7.25 -31.02
N ALA A 361 -3.34 5.99 -31.43
CA ALA A 361 -4.54 5.18 -31.64
C ALA A 361 -5.32 5.04 -30.32
N GLY A 362 -6.55 5.54 -30.29
CA GLY A 362 -7.46 5.45 -29.13
C GLY A 362 -7.09 6.32 -27.93
N CYS A 363 -6.14 7.25 -28.05
CA CYS A 363 -5.82 8.23 -27.01
C CYS A 363 -6.47 9.57 -27.34
N ASP A 364 -7.44 10.00 -26.51
CA ASP A 364 -7.82 11.42 -26.46
C ASP A 364 -6.62 12.23 -25.96
N SER A 365 -6.54 13.51 -26.34
CA SER A 365 -5.54 14.44 -25.83
C SER A 365 -5.76 14.64 -24.33
N VAL A 366 -5.18 13.75 -23.51
CA VAL A 366 -5.07 13.99 -22.08
C VAL A 366 -4.23 15.26 -21.95
N SER A 367 -4.82 16.28 -21.31
CA SER A 367 -4.17 17.55 -21.01
C SER A 367 -2.74 17.28 -20.54
N PHE A 368 -1.79 17.74 -21.34
CA PHE A 368 -0.36 17.65 -21.11
C PHE A 368 -0.07 18.42 -19.82
N ASP A 369 0.09 17.73 -18.70
CA ASP A 369 0.74 18.37 -17.56
C ASP A 369 2.21 18.54 -17.92
N ASP A 370 2.57 19.80 -18.02
CA ASP A 370 3.85 20.40 -18.34
C ASP A 370 4.93 20.00 -17.32
N TYR A 371 5.30 18.71 -17.27
CA TYR A 371 6.33 18.18 -16.36
C TYR A 371 7.75 18.74 -16.61
N LEU A 372 7.94 19.48 -17.72
CA LEU A 372 9.19 20.16 -18.07
C LEU A 372 9.03 21.67 -18.27
N ALA A 373 7.84 22.25 -18.08
CA ALA A 373 7.71 23.69 -18.14
C ALA A 373 8.26 24.31 -16.85
N PRO A 374 9.03 25.42 -16.94
CA PRO A 374 9.44 26.13 -15.74
C PRO A 374 8.21 26.69 -15.02
N LEU A 375 8.03 26.29 -13.75
CA LEU A 375 7.13 26.97 -12.82
C LEU A 375 7.57 28.43 -12.69
N ASN A 376 6.89 29.35 -13.39
CA ASN A 376 7.06 30.78 -13.22
C ASN A 376 6.36 31.21 -11.93
N THR A 377 7.12 31.26 -10.83
CA THR A 377 6.68 31.86 -9.58
C THR A 377 7.08 33.33 -9.53
N THR A 378 6.15 34.22 -9.90
CA THR A 378 6.10 35.61 -9.41
C THR A 378 4.63 36.04 -9.37
N GLY A 379 4.15 36.46 -8.19
CA GLY A 379 2.76 36.78 -7.94
C GLY A 379 2.31 38.15 -8.44
N SER A 380 1.00 38.26 -8.67
CA SER A 380 0.12 39.40 -8.37
C SER A 380 0.68 40.82 -8.51
N LEU A 381 0.35 41.51 -9.61
CA LEU A 381 -0.55 42.69 -9.69
C LEU A 381 -0.34 43.43 -11.03
N GLU A 382 -1.42 44.08 -11.46
CA GLU A 382 -1.52 45.04 -12.58
C GLU A 382 -1.68 44.46 -14.00
N SER A 383 -2.96 44.37 -14.35
CA SER A 383 -3.51 44.65 -15.66
C SER A 383 -2.86 45.85 -16.34
N GLN A 384 -2.19 45.63 -17.47
CA GLN A 384 -2.11 46.59 -18.56
C GLN A 384 -1.96 45.83 -19.89
N GLU A 385 -2.89 46.11 -20.81
CA GLU A 385 -2.84 45.73 -22.20
C GLU A 385 -1.54 46.22 -22.85
N LEU A 386 -0.85 45.36 -23.59
CA LEU A 386 0.08 45.80 -24.63
C LEU A 386 0.02 44.87 -25.85
N SER A 387 -0.78 45.33 -26.82
CA SER A 387 -0.43 45.47 -28.24
C SER A 387 0.50 44.41 -28.86
N SER A 388 -0.11 43.57 -29.71
CA SER A 388 0.57 42.73 -30.69
C SER A 388 1.34 43.56 -31.72
N SER A 389 2.66 43.33 -31.84
CA SER A 389 3.42 43.70 -33.03
C SER A 389 3.95 42.44 -33.76
N PRO A 390 3.83 42.36 -35.09
CA PRO A 390 4.19 41.18 -35.85
C PRO A 390 5.70 41.18 -36.15
N ILE A 391 6.42 40.16 -35.68
CA ILE A 391 7.83 40.01 -36.02
C ILE A 391 7.98 39.34 -37.40
N ASP A 392 8.77 40.07 -38.19
CA ASP A 392 9.13 39.98 -39.59
C ASP A 392 9.78 38.64 -40.00
N LYS A 393 9.16 37.95 -40.97
CA LYS A 393 9.70 36.75 -41.64
C LYS A 393 10.73 37.16 -42.70
N ARG A 394 11.89 37.72 -42.31
CA ARG A 394 13.03 37.93 -43.23
C ARG A 394 14.33 38.18 -42.46
N LYS A 395 14.98 37.12 -41.97
CA LYS A 395 16.44 37.04 -41.72
C LYS A 395 16.86 35.69 -41.13
N ILE A 396 16.71 34.60 -41.90
CA ILE A 396 17.54 33.40 -41.72
C ILE A 396 17.95 32.92 -43.11
N SER A 397 18.97 33.57 -43.65
CA SER A 397 19.76 33.05 -44.76
C SER A 397 21.21 33.46 -44.50
N LYS A 398 22.12 32.49 -44.51
CA LYS A 398 23.59 32.55 -44.37
C LYS A 398 24.13 31.89 -43.08
N ILE A 399 24.21 30.56 -43.11
CA ILE A 399 25.36 29.82 -42.55
C ILE A 399 25.80 28.81 -43.64
N PRO A 400 27.06 28.81 -44.10
CA PRO A 400 27.53 27.89 -45.13
C PRO A 400 28.00 26.55 -44.54
N GLY A 401 27.58 25.46 -45.18
CA GLY A 401 28.38 24.25 -45.41
C GLY A 401 29.02 23.58 -44.19
N GLY A 402 28.22 22.99 -43.31
CA GLY A 402 28.64 21.92 -42.42
C GLY A 402 27.82 20.68 -42.71
N ILE A 403 28.41 19.69 -43.39
CA ILE A 403 27.81 18.36 -43.55
C ILE A 403 27.77 17.74 -42.14
N LEU A 404 26.63 17.88 -41.46
CA LEU A 404 26.31 16.98 -40.36
C LEU A 404 26.13 15.59 -40.98
N PRO A 405 26.88 14.56 -40.54
CA PRO A 405 26.59 13.20 -40.96
C PRO A 405 25.18 12.85 -40.48
N ASP A 406 24.31 12.51 -41.42
CA ASP A 406 23.00 11.94 -41.19
C ASP A 406 23.15 10.68 -40.30
N PRO A 407 22.66 10.67 -39.05
CA PRO A 407 22.88 9.54 -38.16
C PRO A 407 22.07 8.29 -38.52
N LEU A 408 21.20 8.34 -39.54
CA LEU A 408 20.22 7.28 -39.82
C LEU A 408 20.57 6.36 -41.01
N SER A 409 21.78 6.46 -41.55
CA SER A 409 22.25 5.59 -42.65
C SER A 409 22.61 4.15 -42.21
N ARG A 410 22.79 3.87 -40.91
CA ARG A 410 22.94 2.48 -40.45
C ARG A 410 21.60 1.86 -40.12
N ARG A 411 21.09 1.14 -41.11
CA ARG A 411 20.02 0.14 -41.06
C ARG A 411 20.29 -0.89 -39.95
N THR A 412 20.00 -0.56 -38.70
CA THR A 412 19.88 -1.52 -37.62
C THR A 412 18.44 -2.02 -37.62
N ASP A 413 18.22 -3.24 -38.08
CA ASP A 413 16.94 -3.94 -37.92
C ASP A 413 16.74 -4.20 -36.42
N TYR A 414 16.11 -3.24 -35.73
CA TYR A 414 15.75 -3.41 -34.32
C TYR A 414 14.73 -4.55 -34.20
N LYS A 415 15.19 -5.70 -33.74
CA LYS A 415 14.35 -6.89 -33.59
C LYS A 415 13.65 -6.86 -32.24
N MET A 416 12.48 -6.24 -32.20
CA MET A 416 11.62 -6.27 -31.02
C MET A 416 10.97 -7.66 -30.86
N THR A 417 10.99 -8.20 -29.65
CA THR A 417 10.45 -9.53 -29.32
C THR A 417 9.06 -9.48 -28.67
N PHE A 418 8.45 -8.29 -28.59
CA PHE A 418 7.17 -8.04 -27.94
C PHE A 418 6.36 -6.96 -28.68
N THR A 419 5.07 -6.86 -28.37
CA THR A 419 4.17 -5.81 -28.84
C THR A 419 4.02 -4.72 -27.77
N PRO A 420 4.54 -3.49 -27.97
CA PRO A 420 4.26 -2.38 -27.06
C PRO A 420 2.78 -2.05 -27.07
N LEU A 421 2.18 -1.91 -25.89
CA LEU A 421 0.76 -1.64 -25.74
C LEU A 421 0.53 -0.17 -25.40
N PRO A 422 -0.12 0.62 -26.27
CA PRO A 422 -0.60 1.95 -25.92
C PRO A 422 -1.33 1.96 -24.57
N ALA A 423 -1.15 3.02 -23.78
CA ALA A 423 -1.73 3.16 -22.45
C ALA A 423 -3.26 2.90 -22.39
N THR A 424 -3.97 3.18 -23.48
CA THR A 424 -5.42 3.06 -23.64
C THR A 424 -5.92 1.65 -23.92
N ARG A 425 -5.01 0.71 -24.15
CA ARG A 425 -5.35 -0.70 -24.43
C ARG A 425 -5.62 -1.49 -23.16
N LEU A 426 -5.20 -0.97 -22.02
CA LEU A 426 -5.42 -1.50 -20.68
C LEU A 426 -6.12 -0.42 -19.84
N PRO A 427 -6.69 -0.76 -18.67
CA PRO A 427 -7.35 0.25 -17.83
C PRO A 427 -6.39 1.37 -17.47
N VAL A 428 -6.91 2.60 -17.40
CA VAL A 428 -6.11 3.75 -16.98
C VAL A 428 -5.67 3.53 -15.54
N THR A 429 -4.37 3.45 -15.35
CA THR A 429 -3.73 3.56 -14.04
C THR A 429 -3.73 5.05 -13.67
N GLY A 430 -4.80 5.50 -13.02
CA GLY A 430 -5.07 6.93 -12.86
C GLY A 430 -3.96 7.72 -12.14
N HIS A 431 -3.81 8.99 -12.53
CA HIS A 431 -3.47 10.08 -11.58
C HIS A 431 -4.69 10.51 -10.74
N ASN A 432 -5.87 10.00 -11.09
CA ASN A 432 -7.06 9.90 -10.27
C ASN A 432 -7.72 8.60 -10.68
N SER A 433 -7.42 7.49 -10.00
CA SER A 433 -8.21 6.31 -10.20
C SER A 433 -9.64 6.64 -9.76
N ALA A 434 -10.66 6.19 -10.50
CA ALA A 434 -12.04 6.19 -9.98
C ALA A 434 -12.17 5.35 -8.68
N THR A 435 -11.09 4.67 -8.26
CA THR A 435 -10.91 3.99 -6.98
C THR A 435 -10.32 4.85 -5.86
N ASP A 436 -9.93 6.11 -6.13
CA ASP A 436 -9.41 7.03 -5.10
C ASP A 436 -10.53 7.56 -4.17
N SER A 437 -11.79 7.24 -4.49
CA SER A 437 -12.91 7.27 -3.55
C SER A 437 -13.35 5.85 -3.18
N PRO A 438 -13.04 5.36 -1.97
CA PRO A 438 -13.48 4.05 -1.47
C PRO A 438 -14.99 3.81 -1.55
N SER A 439 -15.79 4.88 -1.64
CA SER A 439 -17.26 4.83 -1.68
C SER A 439 -17.83 4.13 -2.93
N HIS A 440 -17.15 4.17 -4.08
CA HIS A 440 -17.66 3.59 -5.33
C HIS A 440 -17.31 2.11 -5.53
N LEU A 441 -16.20 1.62 -4.95
CA LEU A 441 -15.83 0.20 -4.96
C LEU A 441 -16.65 -0.62 -3.96
N ALA A 442 -16.91 -0.04 -2.77
CA ALA A 442 -17.60 -0.73 -1.69
C ALA A 442 -19.01 -1.18 -2.12
N SER A 443 -19.78 -0.33 -2.80
CA SER A 443 -21.19 -0.60 -3.09
C SER A 443 -21.41 -1.75 -4.07
N SER A 444 -20.64 -1.87 -5.15
CA SER A 444 -20.85 -2.92 -6.16
C SER A 444 -20.26 -4.28 -5.76
N GLN A 445 -19.07 -4.31 -5.14
CA GLN A 445 -18.45 -5.56 -4.71
C GLN A 445 -19.09 -6.11 -3.43
N LEU A 446 -19.46 -5.27 -2.46
CA LEU A 446 -20.25 -5.71 -1.30
C LEU A 446 -21.65 -6.16 -1.73
N HIS A 447 -22.26 -5.52 -2.74
CA HIS A 447 -23.54 -5.98 -3.28
C HIS A 447 -23.42 -7.37 -3.92
N LEU A 448 -22.37 -7.62 -4.72
CA LEU A 448 -22.10 -8.94 -5.31
C LEU A 448 -21.84 -10.02 -4.25
N LEU A 449 -21.21 -9.68 -3.12
CA LEU A 449 -21.07 -10.57 -1.97
C LEU A 449 -22.40 -10.78 -1.22
N SER A 450 -23.26 -9.75 -1.15
CA SER A 450 -24.59 -9.86 -0.51
C SER A 450 -25.61 -10.62 -1.34
N LEU A 451 -25.42 -10.74 -2.66
CA LEU A 451 -26.33 -11.50 -3.53
C LEU A 451 -26.29 -13.02 -3.26
N HIS A 452 -25.33 -13.50 -2.48
CA HIS A 452 -25.31 -14.87 -1.95
C HIS A 452 -25.97 -15.02 -0.56
N LYS A 453 -26.55 -13.96 0.02
CA LYS A 453 -27.28 -14.04 1.29
C LYS A 453 -28.76 -14.36 1.07
N SER A 454 -29.21 -15.47 1.68
CA SER A 454 -30.60 -15.67 2.09
C SER A 454 -30.80 -15.18 3.53
N SER A 455 -30.69 -13.86 3.79
CA SER A 455 -31.27 -13.20 4.98
C SER A 455 -30.95 -11.70 5.06
N PRO A 456 -31.75 -10.91 5.82
CA PRO A 456 -31.75 -9.46 5.71
C PRO A 456 -30.50 -8.80 6.32
N ALA A 457 -30.09 -7.71 5.66
CA ALA A 457 -28.93 -6.90 6.00
C ALA A 457 -28.99 -6.34 7.44
N ILE A 458 -27.90 -6.50 8.19
CA ILE A 458 -27.66 -5.84 9.47
C ILE A 458 -26.73 -4.65 9.23
N THR A 459 -27.09 -3.50 9.79
CA THR A 459 -26.36 -2.23 9.74
C THR A 459 -24.94 -2.37 10.33
N PRO A 460 -23.89 -1.80 9.71
CA PRO A 460 -22.54 -1.80 10.29
C PRO A 460 -22.53 -1.09 11.65
N GLN A 461 -22.06 -1.77 12.70
CA GLN A 461 -21.75 -1.11 13.96
C GLN A 461 -20.48 -0.26 13.78
N THR A 462 -20.52 0.98 14.26
CA THR A 462 -19.37 1.89 14.31
C THR A 462 -18.18 1.23 15.02
N PRO A 463 -16.94 1.39 14.52
CA PRO A 463 -15.76 0.90 15.21
C PRO A 463 -15.68 1.52 16.61
N HIS A 464 -15.54 0.69 17.63
CA HIS A 464 -15.16 1.15 18.95
C HIS A 464 -13.76 1.76 18.85
N LYS A 465 -13.68 3.10 18.76
CA LYS A 465 -12.43 3.83 18.99
C LYS A 465 -11.82 3.28 20.29
N CYS A 466 -10.49 3.09 20.36
CA CYS A 466 -9.81 2.83 21.63
C CYS A 466 -9.90 4.08 22.51
N ILE A 467 -11.10 4.41 22.97
CA ILE A 467 -11.40 5.45 23.93
C ILE A 467 -10.74 4.98 25.21
N ASN A 468 -9.96 5.86 25.83
CA ASN A 468 -9.66 5.72 27.25
C ASN A 468 -11.00 5.76 27.98
N HIS A 469 -11.66 4.62 28.18
CA HIS A 469 -12.84 4.61 29.06
C HIS A 469 -12.37 5.12 30.43
N PRO A 470 -13.02 6.15 31.00
CA PRO A 470 -12.63 6.73 32.27
C PRO A 470 -13.16 5.82 33.38
N GLY A 471 -12.63 4.61 33.49
CA GLY A 471 -12.85 3.70 34.59
C GLY A 471 -11.96 4.06 35.78
N PHE A 472 -11.98 5.33 36.19
CA PHE A 472 -11.65 5.90 37.50
C PHE A 472 -11.82 7.41 37.35
N SER A 473 -13.01 7.92 37.71
CA SER A 473 -13.27 9.37 37.68
C SER A 473 -12.33 10.07 38.66
N PHE A 474 -11.27 10.67 38.14
CA PHE A 474 -10.38 11.57 38.87
C PHE A 474 -11.14 12.71 39.56
N ASN A 475 -12.38 13.05 39.16
CA ASN A 475 -13.13 14.16 39.75
C ASN A 475 -13.63 13.88 41.18
N ARG A 476 -13.93 12.62 41.56
CA ARG A 476 -14.31 12.30 42.96
C ARG A 476 -13.10 12.23 43.90
N LEU A 477 -11.95 11.79 43.39
CA LEU A 477 -10.71 11.79 44.18
C LEU A 477 -10.14 13.21 44.30
N ARG A 478 -10.21 14.03 43.25
CA ARG A 478 -9.77 15.44 43.27
C ARG A 478 -10.63 16.30 44.20
N SER A 479 -11.95 16.08 44.27
CA SER A 479 -12.80 16.82 45.22
C SER A 479 -12.57 16.40 46.68
N ARG A 480 -12.34 15.11 46.94
CA ARG A 480 -11.99 14.62 48.29
C ARG A 480 -10.58 15.03 48.72
N LEU A 481 -9.58 14.96 47.82
CA LEU A 481 -8.20 15.37 48.12
C LEU A 481 -8.08 16.89 48.29
N MET A 482 -8.78 17.70 47.49
CA MET A 482 -8.84 19.16 47.66
C MET A 482 -9.64 19.57 48.91
N SER A 483 -10.66 18.80 49.32
CA SER A 483 -11.38 19.03 50.58
C SER A 483 -10.52 18.71 51.81
N VAL A 484 -9.68 17.66 51.74
CA VAL A 484 -8.76 17.30 52.83
C VAL A 484 -7.56 18.26 52.90
N ILE A 485 -6.98 18.65 51.76
CA ILE A 485 -5.87 19.62 51.71
C ILE A 485 -6.37 21.04 52.08
N GLY A 486 -7.56 21.42 51.64
CA GLY A 486 -8.21 22.67 52.04
C GLY A 486 -8.57 22.71 53.53
N GLY A 487 -9.02 21.60 54.11
CA GLY A 487 -9.30 21.48 55.54
C GLY A 487 -8.05 21.58 56.42
N VAL A 488 -6.93 20.97 56.00
CA VAL A 488 -5.65 21.01 56.74
C VAL A 488 -4.99 22.40 56.67
N LEU A 489 -5.14 23.14 55.57
CA LEU A 489 -4.66 24.53 55.46
C LEU A 489 -5.55 25.54 56.20
N TYR A 490 -6.86 25.28 56.35
CA TYR A 490 -7.78 26.18 57.07
C TYR A 490 -7.75 25.96 58.60
N LEU A 491 -7.44 24.75 59.08
CA LEU A 491 -7.29 24.44 60.52
C LEU A 491 -5.92 24.83 61.09
N GLY A 492 -4.89 25.00 60.25
CA GLY A 492 -3.55 25.42 60.68
C GLY A 492 -3.41 26.91 61.05
N THR A 493 -4.43 27.74 60.80
CA THR A 493 -4.40 29.20 61.06
C THR A 493 -5.38 29.66 62.14
N ARG A 494 -6.17 28.76 62.73
CA ARG A 494 -6.98 29.04 63.92
C ARG A 494 -6.96 27.82 64.83
N TYR A 495 -5.99 27.71 65.73
CA TYR A 495 -6.10 27.15 67.08
C TYR A 495 -4.70 27.10 67.71
N TRP A 496 -4.19 28.30 68.00
CA TRP A 496 -3.18 28.50 69.04
C TRP A 496 -3.91 29.17 70.21
N ARG A 497 -4.66 28.37 70.98
CA ARG A 497 -5.11 28.62 72.35
C ARG A 497 -6.00 27.48 72.81
N SER A 498 -5.85 27.13 74.09
CA SER A 498 -6.60 26.15 74.90
C SER A 498 -6.47 24.67 74.49
N GLY A 499 -5.74 23.93 75.33
CA GLY A 499 -5.72 22.47 75.30
C GLY A 499 -6.90 21.85 76.04
N ALA A 500 -7.28 20.66 75.60
CA ALA A 500 -7.84 19.56 76.41
C ALA A 500 -8.02 18.33 75.49
N CYS A 501 -8.07 17.17 76.12
CA CYS A 501 -7.78 15.83 75.62
C CYS A 501 -8.88 15.09 74.85
N LEU A 502 -8.40 14.04 74.15
CA LEU A 502 -8.95 12.69 73.91
C LEU A 502 -10.38 12.50 73.35
N GLY A 503 -10.44 11.72 72.26
CA GLY A 503 -11.48 10.69 72.10
C GLY A 503 -12.17 10.58 70.74
N ILE A 504 -11.46 10.33 69.63
CA ILE A 504 -12.06 9.79 68.39
C ILE A 504 -11.00 8.96 67.64
N LEU A 505 -10.80 7.70 68.03
CA LEU A 505 -10.00 6.75 67.24
C LEU A 505 -10.43 5.28 67.39
N GLU A 506 -11.69 5.01 67.77
CA GLU A 506 -12.21 3.63 67.86
C GLU A 506 -13.33 3.27 66.87
N ASP A 507 -13.92 4.22 66.13
CA ASP A 507 -15.09 3.91 65.27
C ASP A 507 -14.76 3.61 63.79
N LEU A 508 -13.49 3.65 63.36
CA LEU A 508 -13.13 3.41 61.95
C LEU A 508 -12.52 2.03 61.65
N TYR A 509 -12.45 1.12 62.63
CA TYR A 509 -11.89 -0.22 62.44
C TYR A 509 -12.90 -1.37 62.47
N ARG A 510 -14.21 -1.08 62.39
CA ARG A 510 -15.27 -2.11 62.53
C ARG A 510 -16.24 -2.29 61.36
N GLU A 511 -16.01 -1.67 60.20
CA GLU A 511 -16.93 -1.80 59.04
C GLU A 511 -16.35 -2.33 57.72
N GLU A 512 -15.07 -2.69 57.63
CA GLU A 512 -14.51 -3.34 56.42
C GLU A 512 -14.18 -4.84 56.61
N GLY A 513 -14.97 -5.51 57.46
CA GLY A 513 -14.86 -6.94 57.71
C GLY A 513 -16.16 -7.68 57.43
N ASN A 514 -16.75 -7.54 56.24
CA ASN A 514 -17.71 -8.51 55.68
C ASN A 514 -18.18 -8.06 54.29
N GLN A 515 -17.62 -8.63 53.22
CA GLN A 515 -18.36 -9.05 52.02
C GLN A 515 -17.43 -9.75 51.01
N GLU A 516 -17.08 -11.01 51.32
CA GLU A 516 -16.77 -12.03 50.32
C GLU A 516 -17.80 -13.16 50.47
N SER A 517 -18.66 -13.37 49.47
CA SER A 517 -19.18 -14.66 48.97
C SER A 517 -20.52 -14.52 48.21
N ARG A 518 -20.62 -15.27 47.09
CA ARG A 518 -21.75 -15.46 46.14
C ARG A 518 -21.83 -14.36 45.06
N ILE A 519 -21.61 -14.59 43.76
CA ILE A 519 -21.71 -15.75 42.84
C ILE A 519 -20.55 -15.67 41.84
#